data_AF-A0A1I1WQJ6-F1
#
_entry.id   AF-A0A1I1WQJ6-F1
#
_cell.length_a   1.000
_cell.length_b   1.000
_cell.length_c   1.000
_cell.angle_alpha   90.00
_cell.angle_beta   90.00
_cell.angle_gamma   90.00
#
_symmetry.space_group_name_H-M   'P 1'
#
loop_
_entity.id
_entity.type
_entity.pdbx_description
1 polymer ?
#
loop_
_entity_poly.entity_id
_entity_poly.type
_entity_poly.pdbx_seq_one_letter_code
_entity_poly.pdbx_strand_id
1 'polypeptide(L)' 'MTLSEAILWPGTKACEKVGIDPEGEAGLLRWLVNTLVYLVVGLIFVWIVVV' A
#
# COMPACT_ATOMS: atom_id res chain seq x y z
N MET A 1 15.19 -0.62 6.71
CA MET A 1 13.79 -0.98 6.50
C MET A 1 13.28 -1.75 7.70
N THR A 2 12.45 -1.09 8.48
CA THR A 2 11.57 -1.70 9.48
C THR A 2 10.46 -2.49 8.78
N LEU A 3 9.85 -3.44 9.49
CA LEU A 3 8.72 -4.23 8.97
C LEU A 3 7.58 -3.32 8.48
N SER A 4 7.34 -2.23 9.20
CA SER A 4 6.32 -1.22 8.86
C SER A 4 6.61 -0.53 7.53
N GLU A 5 7.87 -0.20 7.23
CA GLU A 5 8.25 0.39 5.94
C GLU A 5 8.08 -0.60 4.78
N ALA A 6 8.35 -1.89 5.01
CA ALA A 6 8.15 -2.92 4.01
C ALA A 6 6.65 -3.09 3.66
N ILE A 7 5.78 -3.02 4.66
CA ILE A 7 4.33 -3.08 4.46
C ILE A 7 3.82 -1.79 3.79
N LEU A 8 4.34 -0.63 4.17
CA LEU A 8 3.92 0.67 3.61
C LEU A 8 4.57 1.00 2.26
N TRP A 9 5.40 0.11 1.71
CA TRP A 9 6.15 0.32 0.48
C TRP A 9 5.29 0.64 -0.75
N PRO A 10 4.16 -0.04 -1.03
CA PRO A 10 3.35 0.25 -2.22
C PRO A 10 2.85 1.69 -2.26
N GLY A 11 2.31 2.17 -1.14
CA GLY A 11 1.85 3.55 -0.97
C GLY A 11 3.01 4.54 -0.99
N THR A 12 4.15 4.20 -0.39
CA THR A 12 5.35 5.05 -0.40
C THR A 12 5.85 5.25 -1.83
N LYS A 13 5.88 4.19 -2.64
CA LYS A 13 6.24 4.26 -4.06
C LYS A 13 5.25 5.08 -4.88
N ALA A 14 3.96 5.03 -4.55
CA ALA A 14 2.97 5.85 -5.22
C ALA A 14 3.13 7.34 -4.88
N CYS A 15 3.37 7.68 -3.60
CA CYS A 15 3.68 9.06 -3.19
C CYS A 15 4.95 9.59 -3.88
N GLU A 16 6.03 8.80 -3.94
CA GLU A 16 7.26 9.14 -4.67
C GLU A 16 7.00 9.43 -6.16
N LYS A 17 6.16 8.61 -6.82
CA LYS A 17 5.81 8.81 -8.24
C LYS A 17 5.03 10.09 -8.50
N VAL A 18 4.25 10.53 -7.52
CA VAL A 18 3.48 11.78 -7.60
C VAL A 18 4.34 12.99 -7.17
N GLY A 19 5.58 12.76 -6.71
CA GLY A 19 6.50 13.81 -6.28
C GLY A 19 6.15 14.41 -4.92
N ILE A 20 5.41 13.67 -4.09
CA ILE A 20 4.94 14.12 -2.77
C ILE A 20 5.69 13.36 -1.68
N ASP A 21 6.03 14.08 -0.60
CA ASP A 21 6.65 13.50 0.58
C ASP A 21 5.71 12.48 1.28
N PRO A 22 6.10 11.19 1.38
CA PRO A 22 5.26 10.12 1.91
C PRO A 22 5.09 10.13 3.43
N GLU A 23 5.96 10.81 4.18
CA GLU A 23 5.94 10.84 5.65
C GLU A 23 5.11 12.00 6.22
N GLY A 24 4.98 13.10 5.47
CA GLY A 24 4.13 14.25 5.81
C GLY A 24 2.67 14.15 5.34
N GLU A 25 2.21 15.15 4.59
CA GLU A 25 0.79 15.34 4.22
C GLU A 25 0.19 14.22 3.36
N ALA A 26 1.02 13.40 2.71
CA ALA A 26 0.57 12.28 1.90
C ALA A 26 0.31 10.98 2.69
N GLY A 27 0.32 11.00 4.02
CA GLY A 27 0.00 9.83 4.84
C GLY A 27 -1.36 9.19 4.47
N LEU A 28 -2.34 10.01 4.08
CA LEU A 28 -3.68 9.56 3.65
C LEU A 28 -3.64 8.88 2.27
N LEU A 29 -2.90 9.44 1.30
CA LEU A 29 -2.68 8.84 -0.01
C LEU A 29 -1.90 7.51 0.11
N ARG A 30 -0.86 7.50 0.93
CA ARG A 30 -0.05 6.32 1.23
C ARG A 30 -0.93 5.21 1.80
N TRP A 31 -1.78 5.52 2.77
CA TRP A 31 -2.71 4.57 3.38
C TRP A 31 -3.76 4.05 2.38
N LEU A 32 -4.33 4.93 1.56
CA LEU A 32 -5.32 4.57 0.54
C LEU A 32 -4.75 3.56 -0.46
N VAL A 33 -3.58 3.86 -1.03
CA VAL A 33 -2.91 2.98 -2.00
C VAL A 33 -2.59 1.63 -1.37
N ASN A 34 -2.06 1.64 -0.15
CA ASN A 34 -1.77 0.41 0.57
C ASN A 34 -3.00 -0.46 0.79
N THR A 35 -4.08 0.14 1.26
CA THR A 35 -5.35 -0.57 1.50
C THR A 35 -5.87 -1.19 0.21
N LEU A 36 -5.85 -0.46 -0.91
CA LEU A 36 -6.28 -0.99 -2.20
C LEU A 36 -5.42 -2.15 -2.69
N VAL A 37 -4.09 -2.06 -2.58
CA VAL A 37 -3.17 -3.13 -2.98
C VAL A 37 -3.43 -4.38 -2.14
N TYR A 38 -3.51 -4.25 -0.82
CA TYR A 38 -3.73 -5.40 0.06
C TYR A 38 -5.14 -5.98 -0.05
N LEU A 39 -6.14 -5.14 -0.34
CA LEU A 39 -7.49 -5.63 -0.63
C LEU A 39 -7.48 -6.53 -1.88
N VAL A 40 -6.88 -6.07 -2.98
CA VAL A 40 -6.83 -6.88 -4.22
C VAL A 40 -6.05 -8.18 -4.00
N VAL A 41 -4.89 -8.12 -3.34
CA VAL A 41 -4.10 -9.32 -3.02
C VAL A 41 -4.89 -10.27 -2.11
N GLY A 42 -5.57 -9.74 -1.10
CA GLY A 42 -6.40 -10.52 -0.17
C GLY A 42 -7.59 -11.19 -0.87
N LEU A 43 -8.28 -10.48 -1.76
CA LEU A 43 -9.39 -11.04 -2.54
C LEU A 43 -8.92 -12.15 -3.50
N ILE A 44 -7.79 -11.95 -4.18
CA ILE A 44 -7.18 -12.99 -5.02
C ILE A 44 -6.83 -14.22 -4.19
N PHE A 45 -6.21 -14.02 -3.02
CA PHE A 45 -5.85 -15.10 -2.12
C PHE A 45 -7.07 -15.89 -1.64
N VAL A 46 -8.12 -15.20 -1.17
CA VAL A 46 -9.37 -15.83 -0.74
C VAL A 46 -10.02 -16.58 -1.89
N TRP A 47 -10.05 -16.01 -3.10
CA TRP A 47 -10.59 -16.68 -4.27
C TRP A 47 -9.85 -17.99 -4.57
N ILE A 48 -8.52 -17.97 -4.63
CA ILE A 48 -7.71 -19.18 -4.89
C ILE A 48 -7.91 -20.26 -3.81
N VAL A 49 -8.12 -19.87 -2.55
CA VAL A 49 -8.23 -20.81 -1.43
C VAL A 49 -9.64 -21.38 -1.28
N VAL A 50 -10.66 -20.58 -1.57
CA VAL A 50 -12.07 -20.92 -1.27
C VAL A 50 -12.83 -21.41 -2.51
N VAL A 51 -12.45 -21.01 -3.72
CA VAL A 51 -13.12 -21.36 -4.98
C VAL A 51 -12.26 -22.32 -5.78
#